data_AF-A0A402B2J7-F1
#
_entry.id   AF-A0A402B2J7-F1
#
_cell.length_a   1.000
_cell.length_b   1.000
_cell.length_c   1.000
_cell.angle_alpha   90.00
_cell.angle_beta   90.00
_cell.angle_gamma   90.00
#
_symmetry.space_group_name_H-M   'P 1'
#
loop_
_entity.id
_entity.type
_entity.pdbx_description
1 polymer ?
#
loop_
_entity_poly.entity_id
_entity_poly.type
_entity_poly.pdbx_seq_one_letter_code
_entity_poly.pdbx_strand_id
1 'polypeptide(L)'
;MAKAKTVTGLDMQSPVGVSARKIARIRLEEMYSWDSYVDNPYEVLNLHNLRIASKRLRYTLEIFSEAFPADSGKILKEVEQIQEELGSLHDDDVMIALLRLCLGGQDSGSGYEHALTTVAQHADKGHLMVNPALVEHLLQPSSTLNAEQREGLELLLSQLQQQRESQYETFRDHWYRLKTQNFKRQVLDMLKDA
;
A
#
# COMPACT_ATOMS: atom_id res chain seq x y z
N MET A 1 -10.73 -2.44 -2.58
CA MET A 1 -9.93 -1.96 -1.43
C MET A 1 -10.26 -2.75 -0.16
N ALA A 2 -9.25 -3.06 0.65
CA ALA A 2 -9.39 -3.72 1.95
C ALA A 2 -10.37 -2.99 2.88
N LYS A 3 -11.48 -3.66 3.22
CA LYS A 3 -12.40 -3.18 4.24
C LYS A 3 -11.75 -3.31 5.61
N ALA A 4 -11.89 -2.28 6.42
CA ALA A 4 -11.41 -2.31 7.79
C ALA A 4 -12.08 -3.44 8.55
N LYS A 5 -11.29 -4.31 9.19
CA LYS A 5 -11.84 -5.22 10.20
C LYS A 5 -12.61 -4.40 11.23
N THR A 6 -13.78 -4.87 11.64
CA THR A 6 -14.58 -4.18 12.67
C THR A 6 -13.80 -4.17 13.98
N VAL A 7 -13.74 -3.02 14.65
CA VAL A 7 -13.24 -2.95 16.04
C VAL A 7 -14.38 -3.31 16.97
N THR A 8 -14.22 -4.38 17.74
CA THR A 8 -15.21 -4.87 18.69
C THR A 8 -14.67 -4.87 20.12
N GLY A 9 -15.56 -4.85 21.11
CA GLY A 9 -15.16 -4.97 22.52
C GLY A 9 -14.49 -3.73 23.11
N LEU A 10 -14.80 -2.55 22.57
CA LEU A 10 -14.46 -1.27 23.20
C LEU A 10 -15.44 -0.97 24.34
N ASP A 11 -14.92 -0.41 25.42
CA ASP A 11 -15.71 0.04 26.56
C ASP A 11 -15.47 1.53 26.76
N MET A 12 -16.54 2.32 26.71
CA MET A 12 -16.50 3.78 26.85
C MET A 12 -16.04 4.22 28.25
N GLN A 13 -16.16 3.36 29.25
CA GLN A 13 -15.75 3.65 30.62
C GLN A 13 -14.29 3.23 30.89
N SER A 14 -13.66 2.49 29.97
CA SER A 14 -12.28 2.05 30.13
C SER A 14 -11.26 3.16 29.83
N PRO A 15 -10.08 3.17 30.47
CA PRO A 15 -9.01 4.08 30.10
C PRO A 15 -8.66 3.98 28.61
N VAL A 16 -8.40 5.11 27.96
CA VAL A 16 -8.11 5.19 26.51
C VAL A 16 -7.03 4.19 26.08
N GLY A 17 -6.00 3.99 26.89
CA GLY A 17 -4.92 3.04 26.58
C GLY A 17 -5.37 1.58 26.44
N VAL A 18 -6.41 1.15 27.16
CA VAL A 18 -7.00 -0.20 27.01
C VAL A 18 -7.62 -0.34 25.63
N SER A 19 -8.39 0.67 25.20
CA SER A 19 -9.00 0.72 23.87
C SER A 19 -7.94 0.83 22.77
N ALA A 20 -6.92 1.66 22.95
CA ALA A 20 -5.81 1.81 22.02
C ALA A 20 -5.09 0.48 21.75
N ARG A 21 -4.77 -0.29 22.81
CA ARG A 21 -4.14 -1.62 22.68
C ARG A 21 -5.01 -2.61 21.92
N LYS A 22 -6.33 -2.61 22.16
CA LYS A 22 -7.29 -3.44 21.41
C LYS A 22 -7.34 -3.06 19.93
N ILE A 23 -7.43 -1.77 19.62
CA ILE A 23 -7.45 -1.29 18.22
C ILE A 23 -6.15 -1.67 17.50
N ALA A 24 -5.00 -1.42 18.12
CA ALA A 24 -3.70 -1.74 17.55
C ALA A 24 -3.52 -3.24 17.28
N ARG A 25 -4.01 -4.11 18.18
CA ARG A 25 -4.01 -5.57 17.97
C ARG A 25 -4.80 -5.98 16.73
N ILE A 26 -6.02 -5.44 16.58
CA ILE A 26 -6.86 -5.71 15.40
C ILE A 26 -6.20 -5.20 14.13
N ARG A 27 -5.56 -4.01 14.15
CA ARG A 27 -4.84 -3.48 12.98
C ARG A 27 -3.61 -4.33 12.63
N LEU A 28 -2.87 -4.82 13.63
CA LEU A 28 -1.75 -5.73 13.43
C LEU A 28 -2.21 -7.05 12.78
N GLU A 29 -3.31 -7.62 13.27
CA GLU A 29 -3.91 -8.83 12.69
C GLU A 29 -4.47 -8.61 11.28
N GLU A 30 -4.94 -7.40 10.97
CA GLU A 30 -5.33 -7.02 9.61
C GLU A 30 -4.11 -6.97 8.69
N MET A 31 -3.02 -6.32 9.10
CA MET A 31 -1.76 -6.26 8.34
C MET A 31 -1.23 -7.66 8.03
N TYR A 32 -1.09 -8.51 9.05
CA TYR A 32 -0.59 -9.87 8.88
C TYR A 32 -1.55 -10.83 8.18
N SER A 33 -2.83 -10.46 7.96
CA SER A 33 -3.75 -11.30 7.17
C SER A 33 -3.41 -11.32 5.68
N TRP A 34 -2.52 -10.44 5.22
CA TRP A 34 -2.04 -10.38 3.85
C TRP A 34 -0.68 -11.07 3.64
N ASP A 35 -0.10 -11.68 4.69
CA ASP A 35 1.23 -12.34 4.64
C ASP A 35 1.32 -13.40 3.52
N SER A 36 0.23 -14.13 3.25
CA SER A 36 0.19 -15.19 2.24
C SER A 36 0.39 -14.69 0.80
N TYR A 37 0.25 -13.39 0.55
CA TYR A 37 0.40 -12.80 -0.78
C TYR A 37 1.79 -12.17 -1.00
N VAL A 38 2.62 -12.08 0.04
CA VAL A 38 3.91 -11.38 0.00
C VAL A 38 4.91 -12.04 -0.95
N ASP A 39 4.82 -13.35 -1.17
CA ASP A 39 5.76 -14.08 -2.04
C ASP A 39 5.43 -14.02 -3.53
N ASN A 40 4.31 -13.43 -3.92
CA ASN A 40 3.92 -13.30 -5.31
C ASN A 40 3.95 -11.81 -5.74
N PRO A 41 4.94 -11.38 -6.55
CA PRO A 41 5.03 -9.98 -6.98
C PRO A 41 3.84 -9.54 -7.82
N TYR A 42 3.10 -10.48 -8.43
CA TYR A 42 1.95 -10.19 -9.27
C TYR A 42 0.64 -9.99 -8.49
N GLU A 43 0.67 -10.15 -7.15
CA GLU A 43 -0.46 -9.87 -6.25
C GLU A 43 -0.66 -8.37 -5.99
N VAL A 44 -0.60 -7.55 -7.05
CA VAL A 44 -0.65 -6.07 -6.99
C VAL A 44 -1.78 -5.56 -6.09
N LEU A 45 -3.00 -6.10 -6.26
CA LEU A 45 -4.15 -5.71 -5.45
C LEU A 45 -3.98 -6.05 -3.96
N ASN A 46 -3.40 -7.20 -3.66
CA ASN A 46 -3.23 -7.67 -2.27
C ASN A 46 -2.04 -7.00 -1.58
N LEU A 47 -0.96 -6.69 -2.31
CA LEU A 47 0.14 -5.86 -1.82
C LEU A 47 -0.33 -4.42 -1.53
N HIS A 48 -1.21 -3.86 -2.38
CA HIS A 48 -1.87 -2.58 -2.08
C HIS A 48 -2.78 -2.67 -0.84
N ASN A 49 -3.51 -3.77 -0.66
CA ASN A 49 -4.32 -3.98 0.54
C ASN A 49 -3.46 -4.10 1.80
N LEU A 50 -2.29 -4.75 1.73
CA LEU A 50 -1.30 -4.77 2.81
C LEU A 50 -0.84 -3.35 3.15
N ARG A 51 -0.54 -2.52 2.15
CA ARG A 51 -0.19 -1.10 2.35
C ARG A 51 -1.26 -0.35 3.15
N ILE A 52 -2.53 -0.51 2.77
CA ILE A 52 -3.66 0.12 3.47
C ILE A 52 -3.71 -0.36 4.93
N ALA A 53 -3.52 -1.65 5.17
CA ALA A 53 -3.53 -2.21 6.53
C ALA A 53 -2.35 -1.69 7.37
N SER A 54 -1.13 -1.62 6.80
CA SER A 54 0.05 -1.03 7.45
C SER A 54 -0.17 0.44 7.79
N LYS A 55 -0.77 1.22 6.88
CA LYS A 55 -1.14 2.63 7.12
C LYS A 55 -2.11 2.77 8.30
N ARG A 56 -3.12 1.91 8.39
CA ARG A 56 -4.07 1.91 9.53
C ARG A 56 -3.39 1.59 10.85
N LEU A 57 -2.46 0.63 10.86
CA LEU A 57 -1.66 0.33 12.04
C LEU A 57 -0.78 1.53 12.43
N ARG A 58 -0.06 2.12 11.47
CA ARG A 58 0.77 3.31 11.69
C ARG A 58 -0.03 4.44 12.35
N TYR A 59 -1.16 4.81 11.75
CA TYR A 59 -2.02 5.88 12.27
C TYR A 59 -2.55 5.57 13.68
N THR A 60 -2.86 4.31 13.97
CA THR A 60 -3.24 3.91 15.33
C THR A 60 -2.10 4.11 16.32
N LEU A 61 -0.87 3.73 15.94
CA LEU A 61 0.32 3.90 16.76
C LEU A 61 0.68 5.37 16.98
N GLU A 62 0.51 6.22 15.96
CA GLU A 62 0.75 7.66 16.04
C GLU A 62 -0.27 8.37 16.94
N ILE A 63 -1.57 8.16 16.68
CA ILE A 63 -2.67 8.81 17.40
C ILE A 63 -2.63 8.47 18.90
N PHE A 64 -2.31 7.22 19.24
CA PHE A 64 -2.27 6.75 20.62
C PHE A 64 -0.84 6.60 21.16
N SER A 65 0.13 7.32 20.61
CA SER A 65 1.54 7.23 21.00
C SER A 65 1.75 7.37 22.53
N GLU A 66 1.02 8.28 23.18
CA GLU A 66 1.06 8.49 24.64
C GLU A 66 0.52 7.30 25.46
N ALA A 67 -0.26 6.41 24.86
CA ALA A 67 -0.79 5.22 25.51
C ALA A 67 0.14 4.00 25.41
N PHE A 68 1.22 4.11 24.64
CA PHE A 68 2.19 3.05 24.43
C PHE A 68 3.51 3.34 25.17
N PRO A 69 4.29 2.30 25.49
CA PRO A 69 5.64 2.46 26.03
C PRO A 69 6.52 3.37 25.15
N ALA A 70 7.47 4.09 25.76
CA ALA A 70 8.34 5.05 25.07
C ALA A 70 9.21 4.42 23.96
N ASP A 71 9.49 3.12 24.05
CA ASP A 71 10.25 2.35 23.05
C ASP A 71 9.41 1.91 21.84
N SER A 72 8.09 2.14 21.85
CA SER A 72 7.17 1.89 20.72
C SER A 72 7.56 2.64 19.43
N GLY A 73 8.38 3.70 19.54
CA GLY A 73 8.91 4.43 18.38
C GLY A 73 9.72 3.56 17.41
N LYS A 74 10.36 2.47 17.87
CA LYS A 74 11.04 1.52 16.96
C LYS A 74 10.04 0.72 16.14
N ILE A 75 8.94 0.28 16.76
CA ILE A 75 7.86 -0.44 16.08
C ILE A 75 7.19 0.47 15.05
N LEU A 76 6.90 1.72 15.43
CA LEU A 76 6.31 2.71 14.53
C LEU A 76 7.16 2.91 13.26
N LYS A 77 8.48 3.04 13.40
CA LYS A 77 9.41 3.20 12.27
C LYS A 77 9.39 2.01 11.31
N GLU A 78 9.37 0.78 11.81
CA GLU A 78 9.31 -0.40 10.93
C GLU A 78 7.97 -0.48 10.17
N VAL A 79 6.85 -0.11 10.83
CA VAL A 79 5.53 -0.05 10.16
C VAL A 79 5.47 1.07 9.12
N GLU A 80 6.08 2.22 9.41
CA GLU A 80 6.23 3.33 8.47
C GLU A 80 7.05 2.92 7.24
N GLN A 81 8.20 2.29 7.46
CA GLN A 81 9.05 1.79 6.38
C GLN A 81 8.30 0.79 5.48
N ILE A 82 7.55 -0.17 6.06
CA ILE A 82 6.69 -1.09 5.27
C ILE A 82 5.68 -0.30 4.41
N GLN A 83 5.05 0.72 5.00
CA GLN A 83 4.04 1.54 4.30
C GLN A 83 4.66 2.34 3.15
N GLU A 84 5.88 2.86 3.32
CA GLU A 84 6.63 3.61 2.31
C GLU A 84 7.05 2.71 1.15
N GLU A 85 7.67 1.56 1.43
CA GLU A 85 8.12 0.61 0.42
C GLU A 85 6.95 0.10 -0.45
N LEU A 86 5.84 -0.28 0.19
CA LEU A 86 4.62 -0.66 -0.52
C LEU A 86 3.96 0.53 -1.24
N GLY A 87 4.22 1.75 -0.77
CA GLY A 87 3.78 2.98 -1.41
C GLY A 87 4.47 3.20 -2.76
N SER A 88 5.80 3.16 -2.76
CA SER A 88 6.60 3.26 -3.99
C SER A 88 6.22 2.16 -4.98
N LEU A 89 6.07 0.92 -4.50
CA LEU A 89 5.68 -0.22 -5.35
C LEU A 89 4.32 0.02 -6.03
N HIS A 90 3.34 0.52 -5.26
CA HIS A 90 2.02 0.84 -5.79
C HIS A 90 2.05 1.99 -6.79
N ASP A 91 2.88 3.01 -6.57
CA ASP A 91 2.98 4.15 -7.48
C ASP A 91 3.55 3.72 -8.85
N ASP A 92 4.57 2.84 -8.84
CA ASP A 92 5.09 2.21 -10.06
C ASP A 92 4.04 1.31 -10.73
N ASP A 93 3.31 0.50 -9.96
CA ASP A 93 2.22 -0.34 -10.48
C ASP A 93 1.15 0.50 -11.20
N VAL A 94 0.76 1.66 -10.65
CA VAL A 94 -0.20 2.59 -11.29
C VAL A 94 0.39 3.20 -12.57
N MET A 95 1.65 3.66 -12.54
CA MET A 95 2.27 4.28 -13.71
C MET A 95 2.46 3.28 -14.86
N ILE A 96 2.91 2.06 -14.57
CA ILE A 96 3.06 0.98 -15.55
C ILE A 96 1.73 0.71 -16.26
N ALA A 97 0.62 0.70 -15.53
CA ALA A 97 -0.69 0.48 -16.14
C ALA A 97 -1.14 1.64 -17.02
N LEU A 98 -0.93 2.88 -16.59
CA LEU A 98 -1.22 4.05 -17.43
C LEU A 98 -0.42 3.99 -18.73
N LEU A 99 0.87 3.68 -18.68
CA LEU A 99 1.72 3.55 -19.87
C LEU A 99 1.27 2.42 -20.80
N ARG A 100 0.84 1.28 -20.26
CA ARG A 100 0.29 0.17 -21.07
C ARG A 100 -0.96 0.59 -21.84
N LEU A 101 -1.85 1.38 -21.22
CA LEU A 101 -3.01 1.94 -21.90
C LEU A 101 -2.59 2.90 -23.00
N CYS A 102 -1.66 3.82 -22.73
CA CYS A 102 -1.13 4.76 -23.74
C CYS A 102 -0.61 4.02 -25.00
N LEU A 103 0.09 2.90 -24.78
CA LEU A 103 0.74 2.13 -25.84
C LEU A 103 -0.21 1.18 -26.59
N GLY A 104 -1.47 1.05 -26.14
CA GLY A 104 -2.46 0.13 -26.70
C GLY A 104 -2.26 -1.33 -26.29
N GLY A 105 -1.60 -1.59 -25.16
CA GLY A 105 -1.35 -2.94 -24.66
C GLY A 105 -2.64 -3.63 -24.20
N GLN A 106 -2.94 -4.82 -24.75
CA GLN A 106 -4.12 -5.62 -24.39
C GLN A 106 -3.98 -6.31 -23.01
N ASP A 107 -2.77 -6.40 -22.46
CA ASP A 107 -2.46 -7.07 -21.17
C ASP A 107 -2.61 -6.15 -19.95
N SER A 108 -3.68 -5.35 -19.95
CA SER A 108 -4.10 -4.58 -18.78
C SER A 108 -4.92 -5.49 -17.88
N GLY A 109 -4.29 -6.43 -17.17
CA GLY A 109 -4.99 -7.46 -16.37
C GLY A 109 -6.13 -6.92 -15.50
N SER A 110 -7.11 -7.77 -15.15
CA SER A 110 -8.41 -7.41 -14.55
C SER A 110 -8.36 -6.60 -13.23
N GLY A 111 -7.21 -6.53 -12.57
CA GLY A 111 -7.01 -5.64 -11.41
C GLY A 111 -6.93 -4.15 -11.76
N TYR A 112 -6.52 -3.82 -12.98
CA TYR A 112 -6.21 -2.44 -13.40
C TYR A 112 -7.41 -1.66 -13.94
N GLU A 113 -8.40 -2.32 -14.56
CA GLU A 113 -9.70 -1.69 -14.82
C GLU A 113 -10.27 -1.09 -13.54
N HIS A 114 -10.12 -1.78 -12.41
CA HIS A 114 -10.61 -1.30 -11.12
C HIS A 114 -9.79 -0.13 -10.58
N ALA A 115 -8.47 -0.08 -10.82
CA ALA A 115 -7.60 1.04 -10.48
C ALA A 115 -7.95 2.28 -11.32
N LEU A 116 -8.10 2.15 -12.63
CA LEU A 116 -8.54 3.22 -13.53
C LEU A 116 -9.95 3.71 -13.21
N THR A 117 -10.87 2.79 -12.88
CA THR A 117 -12.21 3.16 -12.41
C THR A 117 -12.14 3.93 -11.09
N THR A 118 -11.22 3.55 -10.19
CA THR A 118 -11.01 4.28 -8.93
C THR A 118 -10.38 5.66 -9.18
N VAL A 119 -9.42 5.76 -10.12
CA VAL A 119 -8.82 7.04 -10.55
C VAL A 119 -9.88 7.95 -11.17
N ALA A 120 -10.72 7.43 -12.07
CA ALA A 120 -11.83 8.16 -12.67
C ALA A 120 -12.89 8.57 -11.63
N GLN A 121 -13.19 7.71 -10.65
CA GLN A 121 -14.15 8.00 -9.57
C GLN A 121 -13.60 8.95 -8.48
N HIS A 122 -12.28 9.08 -8.34
CA HIS A 122 -11.62 9.92 -7.31
C HIS A 122 -10.90 11.13 -7.91
N ALA A 123 -10.98 11.35 -9.22
CA ALA A 123 -10.51 12.55 -9.92
C ALA A 123 -11.06 13.85 -9.29
N ASP A 124 -12.27 13.79 -8.72
CA ASP A 124 -12.94 14.91 -8.05
C ASP A 124 -12.42 15.20 -6.62
N LYS A 125 -11.59 14.30 -6.05
CA LYS A 125 -11.07 14.39 -4.67
C LYS A 125 -9.55 14.46 -4.61
N GLY A 126 -8.93 15.31 -5.43
CA GLY A 126 -7.66 16.00 -5.15
C GLY A 126 -6.47 15.20 -4.58
N HIS A 127 -6.37 13.88 -4.81
CA HIS A 127 -5.33 13.03 -4.22
C HIS A 127 -4.64 12.10 -5.23
N LEU A 128 -4.91 12.26 -6.52
CA LEU A 128 -4.11 11.61 -7.55
C LEU A 128 -3.01 12.55 -8.05
N MET A 129 -1.77 12.06 -8.11
CA MET A 129 -0.67 12.74 -8.80
C MET A 129 -0.85 12.78 -10.33
N VAL A 130 -1.91 12.16 -10.86
CA VAL A 130 -2.21 12.10 -12.28
C VAL A 130 -3.40 13.01 -12.56
N ASN A 131 -3.18 14.03 -13.40
CA ASN A 131 -4.19 14.99 -13.81
C ASN A 131 -5.40 14.26 -14.44
N PRO A 132 -6.64 14.50 -13.98
CA PRO A 132 -7.85 13.89 -14.56
C PRO A 132 -7.97 14.06 -16.08
N ALA A 133 -7.57 15.22 -16.62
CA ALA A 133 -7.56 15.48 -18.06
C ALA A 133 -6.56 14.58 -18.80
N LEU A 134 -5.46 14.21 -18.14
CA LEU A 134 -4.50 13.25 -18.69
C LEU A 134 -5.15 11.86 -18.79
N VAL A 135 -5.84 11.41 -17.73
CA VAL A 135 -6.56 10.11 -17.73
C VAL A 135 -7.61 10.05 -18.83
N GLU A 136 -8.39 11.11 -19.02
CA GLU A 136 -9.37 11.21 -20.10
C GLU A 136 -8.72 11.07 -21.49
N HIS A 137 -7.60 11.76 -21.70
CA HIS A 137 -6.83 11.66 -22.95
C HIS A 137 -6.24 10.26 -23.16
N LEU A 138 -5.86 9.55 -22.09
CA LEU A 138 -5.36 8.17 -22.18
C LEU A 138 -6.47 7.16 -22.51
N LEU A 139 -7.70 7.41 -22.07
CA LEU A 139 -8.86 6.57 -22.37
C LEU A 139 -9.44 6.85 -23.76
N GLN A 140 -9.30 8.09 -24.25
CA GLN A 140 -9.76 8.54 -25.56
C GLN A 140 -8.64 9.29 -26.31
N PRO A 141 -7.64 8.56 -26.84
CA PRO A 141 -6.50 9.18 -27.49
C PRO A 141 -6.95 9.99 -28.70
N SER A 142 -6.71 11.31 -28.66
CA SER A 142 -7.12 12.24 -29.72
C SER A 142 -6.19 12.19 -30.94
N SER A 143 -5.01 11.58 -30.80
CA SER A 143 -4.01 11.37 -31.84
C SER A 143 -3.23 10.08 -31.62
N THR A 144 -2.70 9.51 -32.70
CA THR A 144 -1.78 8.37 -32.62
C THR A 144 -0.39 8.84 -32.20
N LEU A 145 0.26 8.10 -31.30
CA LEU A 145 1.67 8.32 -30.95
C LEU A 145 2.55 8.21 -32.20
N ASN A 146 3.49 9.14 -32.37
CA ASN A 146 4.53 8.98 -33.38
C ASN A 146 5.59 7.95 -32.92
N ALA A 147 6.50 7.56 -33.82
CA ALA A 147 7.49 6.52 -33.53
C ALA A 147 8.42 6.87 -32.36
N GLU A 148 8.91 8.10 -32.30
CA GLU A 148 9.82 8.59 -31.24
C GLU A 148 9.13 8.63 -29.87
N GLN A 149 7.88 9.14 -29.82
CA GLN A 149 7.06 9.15 -28.62
C GLN A 149 6.77 7.74 -28.12
N ARG A 150 6.46 6.82 -29.04
CA ARG A 150 6.21 5.43 -28.70
C ARG A 150 7.47 4.78 -28.11
N GLU A 151 8.62 4.95 -28.76
CA GLU A 151 9.90 4.42 -28.30
C GLU A 151 10.27 4.97 -26.91
N GLY A 152 10.10 6.28 -26.69
CA GLY A 152 10.35 6.91 -25.39
C GLY A 152 9.46 6.34 -24.27
N LEU A 153 8.17 6.11 -24.55
CA LEU A 153 7.24 5.51 -23.58
C LEU A 153 7.54 4.02 -23.33
N GLU A 154 7.97 3.27 -24.33
CA GLU A 154 8.39 1.87 -24.19
C GLU A 154 9.67 1.75 -23.33
N LEU A 155 10.64 2.65 -23.51
CA LEU A 155 11.83 2.74 -22.66
C LEU A 155 11.47 3.07 -21.21
N LEU A 156 10.61 4.07 -21.00
CA LEU A 156 10.13 4.44 -19.66
C LEU A 156 9.39 3.26 -18.99
N LEU A 157 8.55 2.54 -19.73
CA LEU A 157 7.85 1.36 -19.24
C LEU A 157 8.83 0.28 -18.78
N SER A 158 9.88 0.02 -19.58
CA SER A 158 10.92 -0.95 -19.22
C SER A 158 11.68 -0.52 -17.95
N GLN A 159 12.01 0.76 -17.83
CA GLN A 159 12.71 1.30 -16.65
C GLN A 159 11.86 1.16 -15.38
N LEU A 160 10.57 1.51 -15.46
CA LEU A 160 9.65 1.38 -14.33
C LEU A 160 9.44 -0.07 -13.92
N GLN A 161 9.36 -1.01 -14.88
CA GLN A 161 9.25 -2.44 -14.56
C GLN A 161 10.47 -2.94 -13.77
N GLN A 162 11.67 -2.54 -14.17
CA GLN A 162 12.89 -2.89 -13.45
C GLN A 162 12.95 -2.25 -12.05
N GLN A 163 12.54 -0.98 -11.94
CA GLN A 163 12.48 -0.26 -10.67
C GLN A 163 11.49 -0.95 -9.71
N ARG A 164 10.30 -1.28 -10.20
CA ARG A 164 9.24 -1.97 -9.47
C ARG A 164 9.70 -3.33 -8.95
N GLU A 165 10.46 -4.09 -9.75
CA GLU A 165 11.05 -5.36 -9.32
C GLU A 165 12.04 -5.16 -8.16
N SER A 166 12.94 -4.18 -8.27
CA SER A 166 13.90 -3.88 -7.20
C SER A 166 13.22 -3.41 -5.90
N GLN A 167 12.17 -2.60 -6.01
CA GLN A 167 11.38 -2.16 -4.86
C GLN A 167 10.66 -3.34 -4.19
N TYR A 168 10.12 -4.27 -4.99
CA TYR A 168 9.49 -5.47 -4.46
C TYR A 168 10.48 -6.35 -3.69
N GLU A 169 11.69 -6.55 -4.22
CA GLU A 169 12.75 -7.29 -3.52
C GLU A 169 13.12 -6.60 -2.18
N THR A 170 13.28 -5.28 -2.20
CA THR A 170 13.58 -4.49 -0.99
C THR A 170 12.50 -4.67 0.08
N PHE A 171 11.23 -4.50 -0.30
CA PHE A 171 10.09 -4.75 0.59
C PHE A 171 10.08 -6.18 1.13
N ARG A 172 10.29 -7.17 0.26
CA ARG A 172 10.25 -8.58 0.62
C ARG A 172 11.34 -8.93 1.62
N ASP A 173 12.57 -8.50 1.36
CA ASP A 173 13.70 -8.73 2.26
C ASP A 173 13.46 -8.09 3.63
N HIS A 174 12.94 -6.86 3.65
CA HIS A 174 12.54 -6.20 4.87
C HIS A 174 11.45 -6.98 5.63
N TRP A 175 10.37 -7.40 4.95
CA TRP A 175 9.30 -8.18 5.56
C TRP A 175 9.83 -9.48 6.20
N TYR A 176 10.71 -10.20 5.51
CA TYR A 176 11.31 -11.43 6.02
C TYR A 176 12.33 -11.20 7.15
N ARG A 177 13.08 -10.09 7.13
CA ARG A 177 13.90 -9.65 8.27
C ARG A 177 13.04 -9.49 9.53
N LEU A 178 11.90 -8.81 9.42
CA LEU A 178 10.98 -8.62 10.54
C LEU A 178 10.37 -9.93 11.03
N LYS A 179 10.01 -10.85 10.13
CA LYS A 179 9.54 -12.20 10.51
C LYS A 179 10.60 -12.96 11.30
N THR A 180 11.84 -12.94 10.85
CA THR A 180 12.98 -13.58 11.54
C THR A 180 13.21 -12.99 12.93
N GLN A 181 13.03 -11.68 13.08
CA GLN A 181 13.14 -10.97 14.36
C GLN A 181 11.92 -11.15 15.28
N ASN A 182 10.91 -11.94 14.86
CA ASN A 182 9.65 -12.12 15.57
C ASN A 182 8.89 -10.78 15.80
N PHE A 183 8.96 -9.85 14.85
CA PHE A 183 8.38 -8.51 14.98
C PHE A 183 6.91 -8.53 15.43
N LYS A 184 6.07 -9.38 14.82
CA LYS A 184 4.67 -9.56 15.23
C LYS A 184 4.52 -9.81 16.72
N ARG A 185 5.37 -10.66 17.29
CA ARG A 185 5.36 -11.00 18.71
C ARG A 185 5.82 -9.82 19.55
N GLN A 186 6.86 -9.10 19.12
CA GLN A 186 7.31 -7.88 19.80
C GLN A 186 6.19 -6.84 19.90
N VAL A 187 5.44 -6.62 18.81
CA VAL A 187 4.28 -5.71 18.83
C VAL A 187 3.19 -6.24 19.77
N LEU A 188 2.87 -7.53 19.71
CA LEU A 188 1.87 -8.11 20.62
C LEU A 188 2.28 -8.01 22.10
N ASP A 189 3.56 -8.17 22.40
CA ASP A 189 4.11 -8.04 23.75
C ASP A 189 4.03 -6.59 24.26
N MET A 190 4.33 -5.60 23.41
CA MET A 190 4.11 -4.16 23.71
C MET A 190 2.64 -3.84 23.99
N LEU A 191 1.72 -4.56 23.34
CA LEU A 191 0.27 -4.35 23.48
C LEU A 191 -0.37 -5.13 24.64
N LYS A 192 0.40 -5.88 25.44
CA LYS A 192 -0.12 -6.52 26.65
C LYS A 192 -0.52 -5.45 27.67
N ASP A 193 -1.53 -5.77 28.46
CA ASP A 193 -1.97 -4.90 29.54
C ASP A 193 -0.83 -4.78 30.57
N ALA A 194 -0.53 -3.55 30.96
CA ALA A 194 0.33 -3.24 32.09
C ALA A 194 -0.49 -3.25 33.38
#